data_AF-A0A150G3T4-F1
#
_entry.id   AF-A0A150G3T4-F1
#
_cell.length_a   1.000
_cell.length_b   1.000
_cell.length_c   1.000
_cell.angle_alpha   90.00
_cell.angle_beta   90.00
_cell.angle_gamma   90.00
#
_symmetry.space_group_name_H-M   'P 1'
#
loop_
_entity.id
_entity.type
_entity.pdbx_description
1 polymer ?
#
loop_
_entity_poly.entity_id
_entity_poly.type
_entity_poly.pdbx_seq_one_letter_code
_entity_poly.pdbx_strand_id
1 'polypeptide(L)'
;MGHEELPSVDMDFVKHAEEEYHSIYQTGTSEEVDAARFRLVWALVHSASRSHQSRGLELCRTKLKEQQKDKEYRYFAAVAAYKLGHYIEARRELSSLLKEHAGFRQAEFLRGLVEDAIVREGLVGVGIASAVAGVALAVFLGASRR
;
A
#
# COMPACT_ATOMS: atom_id res chain seq x y z
N MET A 1 19.64 13.82 0.12
CA MET A 1 18.23 13.74 0.55
C MET A 1 17.85 12.28 0.41
N GLY A 2 17.46 11.59 1.48
CA GLY A 2 17.17 10.15 1.40
C GLY A 2 15.96 9.92 0.50
N HIS A 3 16.10 9.03 -0.48
CA HIS A 3 14.95 8.56 -1.25
C HIS A 3 14.12 7.73 -0.28
N GLU A 4 12.95 8.24 0.13
CA GLU A 4 11.99 7.45 0.89
C GLU A 4 11.50 6.34 -0.06
N GLU A 5 11.65 5.09 0.34
CA GLU A 5 11.25 3.91 -0.42
C GLU A 5 10.34 3.04 0.45
N LEU A 6 9.43 2.29 -0.18
CA LEU A 6 8.63 1.33 0.56
C LEU A 6 9.52 0.24 1.15
N PRO A 7 9.31 -0.14 2.42
CA PRO A 7 10.05 -1.24 3.01
C PRO A 7 9.91 -2.53 2.18
N SER A 8 10.97 -3.32 2.17
CA SER A 8 10.98 -4.65 1.58
C SER A 8 11.60 -5.62 2.57
N VAL A 9 11.06 -6.83 2.65
CA VAL A 9 11.59 -7.90 3.50
C VAL A 9 11.87 -9.16 2.67
N ASP A 10 12.90 -9.90 3.09
CA ASP A 10 13.21 -11.20 2.51
C ASP A 10 12.28 -12.31 3.02
N MET A 11 12.44 -13.50 2.44
CA MET A 11 11.60 -14.65 2.78
C MET A 11 11.90 -15.22 4.17
N ASP A 12 13.13 -15.06 4.66
CA ASP A 12 13.54 -15.56 5.98
C ASP A 12 12.86 -14.75 7.09
N PHE A 13 12.75 -13.43 6.90
CA PHE A 13 12.00 -12.56 7.80
C PHE A 13 10.51 -12.94 7.86
N VAL A 14 9.89 -13.21 6.70
CA VAL A 14 8.49 -13.64 6.66
C VAL A 14 8.31 -14.97 7.39
N LYS A 15 9.20 -15.94 7.13
CA LYS A 15 9.16 -17.25 7.78
C LYS A 15 9.28 -17.12 9.30
N HIS A 16 10.18 -16.28 9.79
CA HIS A 16 10.34 -16.04 11.22
C HIS A 16 9.07 -15.42 11.83
N ALA A 17 8.45 -14.45 11.17
CA ALA A 17 7.19 -13.87 11.63
C ALA A 17 6.03 -14.88 11.62
N GLU A 18 6.01 -15.83 10.69
CA GLU A 18 5.04 -16.93 10.67
C GLU A 18 5.23 -17.90 11.84
N GLU A 19 6.47 -18.30 12.11
CA GLU A 19 6.82 -19.17 13.23
C GLU A 19 6.47 -18.52 14.57
N GLU A 20 6.82 -17.24 14.74
CA GLU A 20 6.48 -16.45 15.92
C GLU A 20 4.96 -16.40 16.11
N TYR A 21 4.21 -16.06 15.05
CA TYR A 21 2.75 -16.02 15.11
C TYR A 21 2.15 -17.37 15.48
N HIS A 22 2.64 -18.46 14.88
CA HIS A 22 2.13 -19.80 15.16
C HIS A 22 2.38 -20.23 16.60
N SER A 23 3.57 -19.93 17.14
CA SER A 23 3.92 -20.20 18.54
C SER A 23 3.01 -19.42 19.49
N ILE A 24 2.84 -18.11 19.27
CA ILE A 24 2.06 -17.24 20.15
C ILE A 24 0.56 -17.55 20.04
N TYR A 25 0.05 -17.94 18.88
CA TYR A 25 -1.36 -18.26 18.67
C TYR A 25 -1.87 -19.39 19.58
N GLN A 26 -0.99 -20.31 19.97
CA GLN A 26 -1.36 -21.48 20.78
C GLN A 26 -1.30 -21.20 22.29
N THR A 27 -0.39 -20.35 22.73
CA THR A 27 -0.05 -20.20 24.16
C THR A 27 -0.24 -18.79 24.70
N GLY A 28 -0.33 -17.80 23.83
CA GLY A 28 -0.35 -16.39 24.18
C GLY A 28 -1.73 -15.85 24.54
N THR A 29 -1.73 -14.70 25.19
CA THR A 29 -2.91 -13.88 25.42
C THR A 29 -3.43 -13.29 24.10
N SER A 30 -4.69 -12.82 24.10
CA SER A 30 -5.27 -12.16 22.93
C SER A 30 -4.47 -10.96 22.44
N GLU A 31 -3.84 -10.21 23.36
CA GLU A 31 -3.02 -9.04 23.03
C GLU A 31 -1.70 -9.45 22.35
N GLU A 32 -1.02 -10.49 22.87
CA GLU A 32 0.20 -11.03 22.27
C GLU A 32 -0.08 -11.59 20.87
N VAL A 33 -1.19 -12.29 20.70
CA VAL A 33 -1.63 -12.81 19.38
C VAL A 33 -1.90 -11.68 18.40
N ASP A 34 -2.54 -10.59 18.85
CA ASP A 34 -2.80 -9.43 18.01
C ASP A 34 -1.52 -8.71 17.59
N ALA A 35 -0.55 -8.57 18.51
CA ALA A 35 0.76 -8.00 18.21
C ALA A 35 1.57 -8.88 17.24
N ALA A 36 1.56 -10.19 17.42
CA ALA A 36 2.22 -11.13 16.51
C ALA A 36 1.56 -11.13 15.12
N ARG A 37 0.23 -11.06 15.05
CA ARG A 37 -0.50 -10.91 13.78
C ARG A 37 -0.12 -9.62 13.07
N PHE A 38 0.00 -8.51 13.80
CA PHE A 38 0.41 -7.24 13.23
C PHE A 38 1.79 -7.33 12.56
N ARG A 39 2.78 -7.93 13.24
CA ARG A 39 4.12 -8.17 12.70
C ARG A 39 4.08 -9.06 11.45
N LEU A 40 3.33 -10.15 11.50
CA LEU A 40 3.15 -11.06 10.36
C LEU A 40 2.54 -10.33 9.15
N VAL A 41 1.47 -9.57 9.36
CA VAL A 41 0.82 -8.81 8.28
C VAL A 41 1.79 -7.80 7.68
N TRP A 42 2.52 -7.06 8.52
CA TRP A 42 3.55 -6.14 8.05
C TRP A 42 4.60 -6.86 7.18
N ALA A 43 5.10 -8.01 7.60
CA ALA A 43 6.06 -8.80 6.83
C ALA A 43 5.48 -9.26 5.49
N LEU A 44 4.26 -9.80 5.50
CA LEU A 44 3.59 -10.31 4.31
C LEU A 44 3.37 -9.24 3.24
N VAL A 45 2.88 -8.06 3.62
CA VAL A 45 2.59 -6.99 2.65
C VAL A 45 3.87 -6.35 2.09
N HIS A 46 4.99 -6.38 2.84
CA HIS A 46 6.27 -5.84 2.37
C HIS A 46 7.16 -6.89 1.66
N SER A 47 6.78 -8.17 1.66
CA SER A 47 7.48 -9.22 0.90
C SER A 47 7.43 -8.99 -0.62
N ALA A 48 8.38 -9.57 -1.36
CA ALA A 48 8.37 -9.61 -2.83
C ALA A 48 7.39 -10.65 -3.41
N SER A 49 6.93 -11.61 -2.60
CA SER A 49 6.03 -12.67 -3.06
C SER A 49 4.58 -12.18 -3.22
N ARG A 50 4.01 -12.41 -4.42
CA ARG A 50 2.61 -12.08 -4.72
C ARG A 50 1.62 -12.87 -3.83
N SER A 51 1.97 -14.10 -3.46
CA SER A 51 1.13 -14.92 -2.55
C SER A 51 1.12 -14.34 -1.13
N HIS A 52 2.27 -13.87 -0.65
CA HIS A 52 2.37 -13.19 0.66
C HIS A 52 1.54 -11.92 0.69
N GLN A 53 1.67 -11.06 -0.33
CA GLN A 53 0.91 -9.82 -0.44
C GLN A 53 -0.61 -10.09 -0.45
N SER A 54 -1.05 -11.10 -1.19
CA SER A 54 -2.46 -11.51 -1.25
C SER A 54 -2.98 -11.96 0.12
N ARG A 55 -2.21 -12.80 0.84
CA ARG A 55 -2.56 -13.26 2.18
C ARG A 55 -2.54 -12.11 3.20
N GLY A 56 -1.55 -11.22 3.13
CA GLY A 56 -1.49 -10.03 3.98
C GLY A 56 -2.72 -9.15 3.81
N LEU A 57 -3.15 -8.92 2.57
CA LEU A 57 -4.37 -8.17 2.25
C LEU A 57 -5.63 -8.84 2.83
N GLU A 58 -5.73 -10.16 2.75
CA GLU A 58 -6.86 -10.91 3.33
C GLU A 58 -6.92 -10.77 4.85
N LEU A 59 -5.78 -10.87 5.53
CA LEU A 59 -5.67 -10.67 6.97
C LEU A 59 -6.05 -9.24 7.36
N CYS A 60 -5.60 -8.23 6.61
CA CYS A 60 -6.03 -6.85 6.82
C CYS A 60 -7.54 -6.70 6.70
N ARG A 61 -8.15 -7.22 5.62
CA ARG A 61 -9.59 -7.15 5.40
C ARG A 61 -10.38 -7.85 6.50
N THR A 62 -9.85 -8.96 7.04
CA THR A 62 -10.46 -9.66 8.16
C THR A 62 -10.46 -8.79 9.41
N LYS A 63 -9.30 -8.21 9.78
CA LYS A 63 -9.21 -7.30 10.94
C LYS A 63 -10.10 -6.06 10.79
N LEU A 64 -10.18 -5.49 9.58
CA LEU A 64 -10.99 -4.30 9.30
C LEU A 64 -12.51 -4.54 9.34
N LYS A 65 -12.98 -5.81 9.27
CA LYS A 65 -14.39 -6.12 9.55
C LYS A 65 -14.73 -5.88 11.03
N GLU A 66 -13.76 -6.08 11.92
CA GLU A 66 -13.90 -5.87 13.36
C GLU A 66 -13.59 -4.43 13.75
N GLN A 67 -12.56 -3.84 13.14
CA GLN A 67 -12.02 -2.52 13.49
C GLN A 67 -11.85 -1.66 12.24
N GLN A 68 -12.97 -1.22 11.65
CA GLN A 68 -12.98 -0.53 10.35
C GLN A 68 -12.10 0.74 10.28
N LYS A 69 -11.85 1.38 11.42
CA LYS A 69 -11.06 2.63 11.52
C LYS A 69 -9.60 2.42 11.92
N ASP A 70 -9.11 1.18 11.97
CA ASP A 70 -7.71 0.90 12.28
C ASP A 70 -6.81 1.42 11.14
N LYS A 71 -6.13 2.54 11.40
CA LYS A 71 -5.36 3.27 10.39
C LYS A 71 -4.16 2.46 9.89
N GLU A 72 -3.52 1.66 10.75
CA GLU A 72 -2.37 0.84 10.39
C GLU A 72 -2.79 -0.30 9.46
N TYR A 73 -3.88 -1.01 9.77
CA TYR A 73 -4.37 -2.08 8.90
C TYR A 73 -4.92 -1.58 7.56
N ARG A 74 -5.53 -0.38 7.54
CA ARG A 74 -5.91 0.30 6.28
C ARG A 74 -4.69 0.65 5.43
N TYR A 75 -3.63 1.15 6.06
CA TYR A 75 -2.37 1.41 5.38
C TYR A 75 -1.75 0.11 4.82
N PHE A 76 -1.68 -0.98 5.60
CA PHE A 76 -1.16 -2.26 5.11
C PHE A 76 -1.99 -2.85 3.98
N ALA A 77 -3.32 -2.72 4.03
CA ALA A 77 -4.19 -3.12 2.92
C ALA A 77 -3.86 -2.34 1.64
N ALA A 78 -3.62 -1.02 1.75
CA ALA A 78 -3.23 -0.19 0.62
C ALA A 78 -1.83 -0.56 0.07
N VAL A 79 -0.86 -0.89 0.94
CA VAL A 79 0.47 -1.38 0.52
C VAL A 79 0.34 -2.66 -0.31
N ALA A 80 -0.44 -3.63 0.18
CA ALA A 80 -0.65 -4.88 -0.52
C ALA A 80 -1.39 -4.68 -1.85
N ALA A 81 -2.44 -3.85 -1.86
CA ALA A 81 -3.18 -3.50 -3.07
C ALA A 81 -2.27 -2.84 -4.12
N TYR A 82 -1.41 -1.88 -3.72
CA TYR A 82 -0.43 -1.26 -4.60
C TYR A 82 0.53 -2.30 -5.21
N LYS A 83 1.13 -3.16 -4.39
CA LYS A 83 2.06 -4.20 -4.86
C LYS A 83 1.40 -5.25 -5.76
N LEU A 84 0.11 -5.51 -5.59
CA LEU A 84 -0.67 -6.43 -6.43
C LEU A 84 -1.15 -5.80 -7.75
N GLY A 85 -0.92 -4.51 -7.97
CA GLY A 85 -1.37 -3.76 -9.14
C GLY A 85 -2.79 -3.19 -9.02
N HIS A 86 -3.40 -3.24 -7.84
CA HIS A 86 -4.75 -2.75 -7.60
C HIS A 86 -4.75 -1.24 -7.29
N TYR A 87 -4.19 -0.42 -8.18
CA TYR A 87 -3.89 0.98 -7.90
C TYR A 87 -5.11 1.85 -7.59
N ILE A 88 -6.23 1.61 -8.27
CA ILE A 88 -7.48 2.35 -8.02
C ILE A 88 -8.04 2.05 -6.62
N GLU A 89 -7.96 0.78 -6.19
CA GLU A 89 -8.36 0.38 -4.84
C GLU A 89 -7.46 1.06 -3.78
N ALA A 90 -6.14 0.98 -3.98
CA ALA A 90 -5.16 1.61 -3.09
C ALA A 90 -5.39 3.13 -2.98
N ARG A 91 -5.60 3.82 -4.12
CA ARG A 91 -5.85 5.27 -4.15
C ARG A 91 -7.10 5.65 -3.37
N ARG A 92 -8.20 4.90 -3.54
CA ARG A 92 -9.45 5.16 -2.82
C ARG A 92 -9.27 4.99 -1.32
N GLU A 93 -8.61 3.92 -0.91
CA GLU A 93 -8.37 3.62 0.50
C GLU A 93 -7.51 4.70 1.15
N LEU A 94 -6.38 5.07 0.52
CA LEU A 94 -5.48 6.12 1.00
C LEU A 94 -6.15 7.49 1.06
N SER A 95 -6.99 7.80 0.07
CA SER A 95 -7.75 9.06 0.07
C SER A 95 -8.73 9.13 1.23
N SER A 96 -9.39 8.02 1.59
CA SER A 96 -10.26 7.97 2.78
C SER A 96 -9.44 8.02 4.06
N LEU A 97 -8.34 7.28 4.14
CA LEU A 97 -7.46 7.23 5.31
C LEU A 97 -6.90 8.61 5.66
N LEU A 98 -6.41 9.35 4.66
CA LEU A 98 -5.82 10.69 4.85
C LEU A 98 -6.85 11.79 5.16
N LYS A 99 -8.14 11.57 4.86
CA LYS A 99 -9.22 12.45 5.33
C LYS A 99 -9.43 12.34 6.84
N GLU A 100 -9.23 11.15 7.40
CA GLU A 100 -9.42 10.89 8.84
C GLU A 100 -8.14 11.11 9.64
N HIS A 101 -6.98 10.78 9.07
CA HIS A 101 -5.67 10.85 9.73
C HIS A 101 -4.71 11.73 8.92
N ALA A 102 -4.97 13.04 8.93
CA ALA A 102 -4.08 14.02 8.31
C ALA A 102 -2.66 13.94 8.90
N GLY A 103 -1.63 14.06 8.05
CA GLY A 103 -0.23 13.98 8.47
C GLY A 103 0.31 12.57 8.67
N PHE A 104 -0.44 11.52 8.27
CA PHE A 104 0.09 10.16 8.24
C PHE A 104 1.08 9.99 7.07
N ARG A 105 2.34 10.40 7.30
CA ARG A 105 3.39 10.48 6.28
C ARG A 105 3.56 9.23 5.43
N GLN A 106 3.47 8.03 6.04
CA GLN A 106 3.58 6.76 5.30
C GLN A 106 2.47 6.62 4.24
N ALA A 107 1.24 7.00 4.58
CA ALA A 107 0.11 6.97 3.65
C ALA A 107 0.20 8.08 2.59
N GLU A 108 0.72 9.27 2.95
CA GLU A 108 0.98 10.36 2.00
C GLU A 108 2.02 9.95 0.96
N PHE A 109 3.12 9.35 1.42
CA PHE A 109 4.18 8.82 0.57
C PHE A 109 3.66 7.72 -0.36
N LEU A 110 2.97 6.71 0.18
CA LEU A 110 2.39 5.63 -0.62
C LEU A 110 1.38 6.15 -1.65
N ARG A 111 0.59 7.18 -1.31
CA ARG A 111 -0.34 7.80 -2.27
C ARG A 111 0.39 8.39 -3.47
N GLY A 112 1.55 9.03 -3.26
CA GLY A 112 2.40 9.50 -4.35
C GLY A 112 2.80 8.37 -5.30
N LEU A 113 3.32 7.27 -4.75
CA LEU A 113 3.70 6.09 -5.53
C LEU A 113 2.53 5.49 -6.34
N VAL A 114 1.33 5.49 -5.74
CA VAL A 114 0.10 5.01 -6.41
C VAL A 114 -0.28 5.91 -7.58
N GLU A 115 -0.26 7.23 -7.42
CA GLU A 115 -0.55 8.15 -8.54
C GLU A 115 0.47 8.00 -9.67
N ASP A 116 1.76 7.90 -9.33
CA ASP A 116 2.83 7.68 -10.32
C ASP A 116 2.62 6.37 -11.10
N ALA A 117 2.19 5.30 -10.41
CA ALA A 117 1.87 4.03 -11.05
C ALA A 117 0.64 4.12 -11.98
N ILE A 118 -0.42 4.81 -11.56
CA ILE A 118 -1.63 5.02 -12.40
C ILE A 118 -1.27 5.76 -13.69
N VAL A 119 -0.44 6.81 -13.59
CA VAL A 119 0.03 7.58 -14.75
C VAL A 119 0.88 6.70 -15.67
N ARG A 120 1.84 5.96 -15.10
CA ARG A 120 2.75 5.08 -15.86
C ARG A 120 2.01 3.98 -16.61
N GLU A 121 0.97 3.40 -16.01
CA GLU A 121 0.19 2.32 -16.62
C GLU A 121 -0.93 2.81 -17.54
N GLY A 122 -1.06 4.12 -17.74
CA GLY A 122 -2.09 4.68 -18.60
C GLY A 122 -3.51 4.43 -18.08
N LEU A 123 -3.67 4.15 -16.77
CA LEU A 123 -4.97 3.96 -16.10
C LEU A 123 -5.71 5.29 -15.87
N VAL A 124 -5.43 6.29 -16.70
CA VAL A 124 -6.02 7.63 -16.66
C VAL A 124 -7.42 7.56 -17.27
N GLY A 125 -8.37 7.06 -16.47
CA GLY A 125 -9.78 6.95 -16.81
C GLY A 125 -10.64 7.46 -15.66
N VAL A 126 -11.19 8.66 -15.84
CA VAL A 126 -12.19 9.34 -14.99
C VAL A 126 -11.66 9.86 -13.63
N GLY A 127 -11.32 11.16 -13.58
CA GLY A 127 -11.44 11.94 -12.35
C GLY A 127 -10.17 12.48 -11.69
N ILE A 128 -9.04 12.61 -12.39
CA ILE A 128 -7.88 13.31 -11.81
C ILE A 128 -8.09 14.83 -11.99
N ALA A 129 -8.49 15.51 -10.91
CA ALA A 129 -8.31 16.95 -10.80
C ALA A 129 -6.79 17.21 -10.68
N SER A 130 -6.13 17.42 -11.81
CA SER A 130 -4.70 17.69 -11.87
C SER A 130 -4.42 19.08 -11.28
N ALA A 131 -4.05 19.12 -10.00
CA ALA A 131 -3.42 20.28 -9.38
C ALA A 131 -1.94 20.00 -9.14
N VAL A 132 -1.17 19.77 -10.20
CA VAL A 132 0.28 19.97 -10.20
C VAL A 132 0.68 20.57 -11.55
N ALA A 133 1.30 21.75 -11.47
CA ALA A 133 1.68 22.58 -12.59
C ALA A 133 2.90 22.02 -13.34
N GLY A 134 2.77 21.95 -14.67
CA GLY A 134 3.83 22.23 -15.64
C GLY A 134 4.97 21.23 -15.80
N VAL A 135 4.87 20.33 -16.79
CA VAL A 135 5.92 20.09 -17.79
C VAL A 135 5.25 19.74 -19.13
N ALA A 136 5.70 20.38 -20.19
CA ALA A 136 5.08 20.51 -21.51
C ALA A 136 5.01 19.21 -22.34
N LEU A 137 3.84 18.89 -22.87
CA LEU A 137 3.72 18.04 -24.06
C LEU A 137 3.96 18.93 -25.28
N ALA A 138 5.22 19.01 -25.71
CA ALA A 138 5.59 19.63 -26.97
C ALA A 138 4.96 18.80 -28.11
N VAL A 139 3.80 19.24 -28.58
CA VAL A 139 3.24 18.78 -29.86
C VAL A 139 4.14 19.35 -30.95
N PHE A 140 5.07 18.51 -31.42
CA PHE A 140 5.73 18.70 -32.71
C PHE A 140 4.69 18.55 -33.82
N LEU A 141 3.92 19.61 -34.07
CA LEU A 141 3.22 19.80 -35.34
C LEU A 141 4.21 20.40 -36.33
N GLY A 142 4.94 19.51 -36.99
CA GLY A 142 5.56 19.81 -38.27
C GLY A 142 4.48 19.99 -39.33
N ALA A 143 4.23 21.23 -39.72
CA ALA A 143 3.61 21.67 -40.97
C ALA A 143 3.83 23.20 -41.04
N SER A 144 4.32 23.83 -42.09
CA SER A 144 4.41 23.45 -43.49
C SER A 144 5.32 24.44 -44.23
N ARG A 145 6.04 23.90 -45.21
CA ARG A 145 6.69 24.60 -46.32
C ARG A 145 5.74 25.62 -47.00
N ARG A 146 6.22 26.84 -47.24
CA ARG A 146 6.43 27.49 -48.56
C ARG A 146 6.55 29.00 -48.40
#